data_AF-A0A950XWP9-F1
#
_entry.id   AF-A0A950XWP9-F1
#
_cell.length_a   1.000
_cell.length_b   1.000
_cell.length_c   1.000
_cell.angle_alpha   90.00
_cell.angle_beta   90.00
_cell.angle_gamma   90.00
#
_symmetry.space_group_name_H-M   'P 1'
#
loop_
_entity.id
_entity.type
_entity.pdbx_description
1 polymer ?
#
loop_
_entity_poly.entity_id
_entity_poly.type
_entity_poly.pdbx_seq_one_letter_code
_entity_poly.pdbx_strand_id
1 'polypeptide(L)' 'MDRQSADAGEDFATLYRRAFEDYGTQALWNKRMLEQPTPEDALVVARALRIEGDREARKLAEDIERACRATI' A
#
# COMPACT_ATOMS: atom_id res chain seq x y z
N MET A 1 15.29 14.86 -11.01
CA MET A 1 15.16 14.19 -9.70
C MET A 1 13.91 14.78 -9.05
N ASP A 2 12.81 14.22 -9.50
CA ASP A 2 11.48 14.76 -9.47
C ASP A 2 10.93 14.67 -8.04
N ARG A 3 10.95 15.80 -7.34
CA ARG A 3 10.23 16.00 -6.08
C ARG A 3 8.75 16.07 -6.44
N GLN A 4 8.05 14.94 -6.39
CA GLN A 4 6.59 14.99 -6.45
C GLN A 4 6.04 15.15 -5.04
N SER A 5 5.74 16.42 -4.78
CA SER A 5 4.76 17.00 -3.87
C SER A 5 4.03 16.05 -2.92
N ALA A 6 4.32 16.23 -1.63
CA ALA A 6 3.37 15.99 -0.57
C ALA A 6 2.31 17.12 -0.61
N ASP A 7 1.03 16.74 -0.50
CA ASP A 7 -0.15 17.51 -0.05
C ASP A 7 -1.32 17.47 -1.04
N ALA A 8 -2.13 16.39 -0.97
CA ALA A 8 -3.61 16.41 -1.09
C ALA A 8 -4.17 14.97 -1.12
N GLY A 9 -4.47 14.40 0.05
CA GLY A 9 -5.00 13.04 0.19
C GLY A 9 -3.89 12.02 0.41
N GLU A 10 -4.13 11.04 1.26
CA GLU A 10 -3.13 10.02 1.57
C GLU A 10 -2.81 9.23 0.29
N ASP A 11 -1.66 9.51 -0.33
CA ASP A 11 -1.23 8.82 -1.54
C ASP A 11 -1.09 7.32 -1.28
N PHE A 12 -1.49 6.50 -2.25
CA PHE A 12 -1.35 5.04 -2.17
C PHE A 12 0.10 4.63 -1.88
N ALA A 13 1.09 5.43 -2.31
CA ALA A 13 2.51 5.22 -2.00
C ALA A 13 2.82 5.34 -0.50
N THR A 14 2.17 6.25 0.22
CA THR A 14 2.35 6.37 1.68
C THR A 14 1.69 5.21 2.41
N LEU A 15 0.48 4.83 2.00
CA LEU A 15 -0.21 3.66 2.54
C LEU A 15 0.53 2.35 2.24
N TYR A 16 1.12 2.23 1.06
CA TYR A 16 1.98 1.11 0.66
C TYR A 16 3.19 0.99 1.58
N ARG A 17 3.91 2.09 1.83
CA ARG A 17 5.08 2.08 2.72
C ARG A 17 4.70 1.64 4.14
N ARG A 18 3.60 2.19 4.66
CA ARG A 18 3.06 1.81 5.97
C ARG A 18 2.69 0.33 6.03
N ALA A 19 2.10 -0.22 4.97
CA ALA A 19 1.81 -1.66 4.89
C ALA A 19 3.07 -2.52 5.01
N PHE A 20 4.19 -2.08 4.42
CA PHE A 20 5.48 -2.77 4.56
C PHE A 20 6.11 -2.60 5.94
N GLU A 21 5.92 -1.45 6.59
CA GLU A 21 6.43 -1.24 7.96
C GLU A 21 5.67 -2.09 8.99
N ASP A 22 4.33 -2.08 8.92
CA ASP A 22 3.46 -2.79 9.88
C ASP A 22 3.34 -4.30 9.58
N TYR A 23 3.28 -4.68 8.29
CA TYR A 23 2.98 -6.07 7.87
C TYR A 23 4.07 -6.71 7.00
N GLY A 24 5.22 -6.03 6.85
CA GLY A 24 6.39 -6.51 6.10
C GLY A 24 6.80 -7.93 6.45
N THR A 25 6.87 -8.22 7.75
CA THR A 25 7.31 -9.52 8.28
C THR A 25 6.21 -10.57 8.38
N GLN A 26 4.93 -10.18 8.22
CA GLN A 26 3.79 -11.07 8.43
C GLN A 26 3.06 -11.39 7.12
N ALA A 27 2.52 -10.40 6.43
CA ALA A 27 1.74 -10.59 5.20
C ALA A 27 2.58 -10.38 3.93
N LEU A 28 3.70 -9.65 4.04
CA LEU A 28 4.52 -9.23 2.90
C LEU A 28 5.93 -9.84 2.90
N TRP A 29 6.17 -10.90 3.67
CA TRP A 29 7.49 -11.53 3.82
C TRP A 29 8.06 -12.06 2.49
N ASN A 30 7.20 -12.37 1.52
CA ASN A 30 7.56 -12.81 0.18
C ASN A 30 7.58 -11.66 -0.85
N LYS A 31 7.14 -10.46 -0.46
CA LYS A 31 7.05 -9.29 -1.33
C LYS A 31 8.21 -8.35 -1.06
N ARG A 32 8.72 -7.74 -2.13
CA ARG A 32 9.80 -6.77 -2.04
C ARG A 32 9.21 -5.36 -2.08
N MET A 33 9.63 -4.50 -1.17
CA MET A 33 9.26 -3.09 -1.17
C MET A 33 9.87 -2.42 -2.40
N LEU A 34 9.04 -1.72 -3.17
CA LEU A 34 9.46 -0.94 -4.33
C LEU A 34 9.63 0.54 -3.95
N GLU A 35 10.65 1.19 -4.52
CA GLU A 35 10.90 2.63 -4.31
C GLU A 35 9.85 3.51 -4.99
N GLN A 36 9.32 3.05 -6.13
CA GLN A 36 8.23 3.69 -6.88
C GLN A 36 7.15 2.64 -7.15
N PRO A 37 6.25 2.36 -6.18
CA PRO A 37 5.17 1.41 -6.40
C PRO A 37 4.20 1.96 -7.45
N THR A 38 3.76 1.09 -8.36
CA THR A 38 2.62 1.40 -9.23
C THR A 38 1.30 1.19 -8.46
N PRO A 39 0.17 1.77 -8.92
CA PRO A 39 -1.13 1.44 -8.34
C PRO A 39 -1.43 -0.08 -8.38
N GLU A 40 -0.95 -0.79 -9.40
CA GLU A 40 -1.09 -2.25 -9.48
C GLU A 40 -0.30 -2.97 -8.37
N ASP A 41 0.93 -2.53 -8.09
CA ASP A 41 1.73 -3.07 -6.98
C ASP A 41 1.06 -2.85 -5.63
N ALA A 42 0.44 -1.68 -5.44
CA ALA A 42 -0.28 -1.34 -4.24
C ALA A 42 -1.55 -2.20 -4.07
N LEU A 43 -2.27 -2.49 -5.15
CA LEU A 43 -3.40 -3.43 -5.12
C LEU A 43 -2.96 -4.87 -4.78
N VAL A 44 -1.78 -5.30 -5.25
CA VAL A 44 -1.21 -6.60 -4.88
C VAL A 44 -0.94 -6.68 -3.37
N VAL A 45 -0.41 -5.61 -2.78
CA VAL A 45 -0.19 -5.50 -1.33
C VAL A 45 -1.52 -5.49 -0.58
N ALA A 46 -2.49 -4.68 -1.01
CA ALA A 46 -3.82 -4.65 -0.42
C ALA A 46 -4.46 -6.05 -0.40
N ARG A 47 -4.34 -6.81 -1.48
CA ARG A 47 -4.81 -8.19 -1.54
C ARG A 47 -4.10 -9.11 -0.55
N ALA A 48 -2.77 -8.98 -0.40
CA ALA A 48 -2.01 -9.78 0.56
C ALA A 48 -2.42 -9.46 2.01
N LEU A 49 -2.56 -8.17 2.35
CA LEU A 49 -3.05 -7.72 3.66
C LEU A 49 -4.45 -8.28 3.98
N ARG A 50 -5.31 -8.43 2.97
CA ARG A 50 -6.69 -8.90 3.15
C ARG A 50 -6.78 -10.41 3.43
N ILE A 51 -5.83 -11.18 2.92
CA ILE A 51 -5.75 -12.64 3.03
C ILE A 51 -4.97 -13.05 4.29
N GLU A 52 -3.78 -12.47 4.48
CA GLU A 52 -2.81 -12.88 5.51
C GLU A 52 -2.82 -11.95 6.74
N GLY A 53 -3.46 -10.79 6.65
CA GLY A 53 -3.46 -9.78 7.71
C GLY A 53 -4.71 -9.78 8.58
N ASP A 54 -4.64 -8.97 9.64
CA ASP A 54 -5.70 -8.82 10.64
C ASP A 54 -6.76 -7.79 10.24
N ARG A 55 -7.68 -7.49 11.16
CA ARG A 55 -8.76 -6.51 10.93
C ARG A 55 -8.24 -5.13 10.53
N GLU A 56 -7.14 -4.69 11.14
CA GLU A 56 -6.48 -3.43 10.79
C GLU A 56 -5.80 -3.50 9.42
N ALA A 57 -5.23 -4.65 9.06
CA ALA A 57 -4.63 -4.88 7.74
C ALA A 57 -5.70 -4.81 6.63
N ARG A 58 -6.89 -5.35 6.88
CA ARG A 58 -8.03 -5.22 5.97
C ARG A 58 -8.44 -3.77 5.77
N LYS A 59 -8.51 -2.99 6.84
CA LYS A 59 -8.83 -1.56 6.75
C LYS A 59 -7.79 -0.81 5.92
N LEU A 60 -6.50 -1.09 6.15
CA LEU A 60 -5.41 -0.53 5.36
C LEU A 60 -5.48 -0.95 3.88
N ALA A 61 -5.84 -2.20 3.60
CA ALA A 61 -6.06 -2.68 2.24
C ALA A 61 -7.17 -1.88 1.53
N GLU A 62 -8.30 -1.66 2.19
CA GLU A 62 -9.42 -0.89 1.64
C GLU A 62 -9.04 0.58 1.38
N ASP A 63 -8.22 1.18 2.25
CA ASP A 63 -7.69 2.53 2.05
C ASP A 63 -6.73 2.60 0.85
N ILE A 64 -5.86 1.60 0.67
CA ILE A 64 -4.98 1.49 -0.51
C ILE A 64 -5.79 1.33 -1.79
N GLU A 65 -6.79 0.45 -1.81
CA GLU A 65 -7.67 0.24 -2.97
C GLU A 65 -8.40 1.53 -3.36
N ARG A 66 -8.91 2.28 -2.36
CA ARG A 66 -9.59 3.56 -2.59
C ARG A 66 -8.63 4.62 -3.14
N ALA A 67 -7.41 4.70 -2.61
CA ALA A 67 -6.40 5.63 -3.08
C ALA A 67 -5.97 5.30 -4.52
N CYS A 68 -5.72 4.02 -4.86
CA CYS A 68 -5.40 3.61 -6.22
C CYS A 68 -6.53 3.92 -7.21
N ARG A 69 -7.79 3.71 -6.82
CA ARG A 69 -8.94 4.01 -7.67
C ARG A 69 -9.14 5.50 -7.92
N ALA A 70 -8.70 6.37 -7.01
CA ALA A 70 -8.75 7.82 -7.21
C ALA A 70 -7.69 8.32 -8.22
N THR A 71 -6.69 7.51 -8.54
CA THR A 71 -5.58 7.84 -9.45
C THR A 71 -5.79 7.34 -10.88
N ILE A 72 -6.72 6.40 -11.11
CA ILE A 72 -7.07 5.81 -12.43
C ILE A 72 -8.20 6.60 -13.08
#